data_AF-A0A336NAM1-F1
#
_entry.id   AF-A0A336NAM1-F1
#
_cell.length_a   1.000
_cell.length_b   1.000
_cell.length_c   1.000
_cell.angle_alpha   90.00
_cell.angle_beta   90.00
_cell.angle_gamma   90.00
#
_symmetry.space_group_name_H-M   'P 1'
#
loop_
_entity.id
_entity.type
_entity.pdbx_description
1 polymer ?
#
loop_
_entity_poly.entity_id
_entity_poly.type
_entity_poly.pdbx_seq_one_letter_code
_entity_poly.pdbx_strand_id
1 'polypeptide(L)'
;MYEAVKQVPQSIALADLAMKQCGITPNHKLIRGGTDGAWLAEKGLACPNIFTGGYNFHSKHELITLEGMKDAVNVIVKVVELATQKSFS
;
A
#
# COMPACT_ATOMS: atom_id res chain seq x y z
N MET A 1 -0.59 -12.06 7.05
CA MET A 1 -0.19 -10.73 6.53
C MET A 1 0.30 -9.77 7.61
N TYR A 2 -0.59 -9.18 8.44
CA TYR A 2 -0.22 -8.12 9.39
C TYR A 2 0.98 -8.46 10.28
N GLU A 3 0.99 -9.67 10.87
CA GLU A 3 2.11 -10.13 11.71
C GLU A 3 3.44 -10.32 10.96
N ALA A 4 3.39 -10.72 9.68
CA ALA A 4 4.59 -10.89 8.87
C ALA A 4 5.14 -9.54 8.38
N VAL A 5 4.26 -8.58 8.03
CA VAL A 5 4.66 -7.23 7.66
C VAL A 5 5.25 -6.48 8.85
N LYS A 6 4.78 -6.72 10.09
CA LYS A 6 5.43 -6.20 11.32
C LYS A 6 6.89 -6.60 11.47
N GLN A 7 7.29 -7.75 10.92
CA GLN A 7 8.69 -8.19 10.95
C GLN A 7 9.59 -7.37 10.00
N VAL A 8 9.00 -6.62 9.07
CA VAL A 8 9.71 -5.76 8.11
C VAL A 8 9.12 -4.35 8.17
N PRO A 9 9.31 -3.63 9.30
CA PRO A 9 8.66 -2.35 9.58
C PRO A 9 9.02 -1.27 8.56
N GLN A 10 10.20 -1.38 7.93
CA GLN A 10 10.65 -0.51 6.84
C GLN A 10 9.69 -0.47 5.64
N SER A 11 9.02 -1.58 5.33
CA SER A 11 8.07 -1.64 4.20
C SER A 11 6.84 -0.77 4.44
N ILE A 12 6.30 -0.78 5.66
CA ILE A 12 5.19 0.09 6.06
C ILE A 12 5.68 1.54 6.15
N ALA A 13 6.84 1.77 6.78
CA ALA A 13 7.38 3.12 6.95
C ALA A 13 7.62 3.82 5.60
N LEU A 14 8.12 3.08 4.60
CA LEU A 14 8.31 3.56 3.23
C LEU A 14 6.96 3.95 2.58
N ALA A 15 5.96 3.08 2.67
CA ALA A 15 4.63 3.35 2.12
C ALA A 15 3.95 4.55 2.81
N ASP A 16 4.03 4.63 4.14
CA ASP A 16 3.48 5.74 4.92
C ASP A 16 4.17 7.07 4.58
N LEU A 17 5.50 7.05 4.41
CA LEU A 17 6.25 8.24 4.00
C LEU A 17 5.86 8.68 2.59
N ALA A 18 5.75 7.75 1.65
CA ALA A 18 5.34 8.05 0.28
C ALA A 18 3.94 8.67 0.23
N MET A 19 2.97 8.11 0.95
CA MET A 19 1.62 8.67 1.08
C MET A 19 1.66 10.09 1.65
N LYS A 20 2.38 10.31 2.76
CA LYS A 20 2.51 11.64 3.38
C LYS A 20 3.12 12.68 2.44
N GLN A 21 4.16 12.31 1.67
CA GLN A 21 4.76 13.21 0.69
C GLN A 21 3.85 13.50 -0.52
N CYS A 22 2.87 12.64 -0.78
CA CYS A 22 1.82 12.88 -1.77
C CYS A 22 0.61 13.64 -1.17
N GLY A 23 0.67 14.09 0.09
CA GLY A 23 -0.44 14.79 0.75
C GLY A 23 -1.57 13.86 1.21
N ILE A 24 -1.33 12.55 1.30
CA ILE A 24 -2.32 11.54 1.66
C ILE A 24 -2.04 11.06 3.08
N THR A 25 -3.06 11.12 3.94
CA THR A 25 -2.98 10.60 5.31
C THR A 25 -3.08 9.07 5.29
N PRO A 26 -2.06 8.32 5.75
CA PRO A 26 -2.14 6.87 5.81
C PRO A 26 -3.28 6.40 6.72
N ASN A 27 -4.04 5.42 6.27
CA ASN A 27 -5.14 4.83 7.02
C ASN A 27 -4.96 3.33 7.14
N HIS A 28 -4.52 2.89 8.32
CA HIS A 28 -4.26 1.48 8.60
C HIS A 28 -5.54 0.77 9.00
N LYS A 29 -6.05 -0.10 8.13
CA LYS A 29 -7.22 -0.94 8.40
C LYS A 29 -6.88 -2.41 8.17
N LEU A 30 -7.37 -3.26 9.07
CA LEU A 30 -7.27 -4.71 8.90
C LEU A 30 -8.15 -5.16 7.74
N ILE A 31 -7.54 -5.85 6.78
CA ILE A 31 -8.26 -6.52 5.68
C ILE A 31 -8.82 -7.83 6.22
N ARG A 32 -10.12 -8.05 6.00
CA ARG A 32 -10.82 -9.30 6.35
C ARG A 32 -11.02 -10.11 5.07
N GLY A 33 -10.00 -10.88 4.71
CA GLY A 33 -9.95 -11.66 3.47
C GLY A 33 -8.51 -12.03 3.10
N GLY A 34 -8.36 -12.89 2.10
CA GLY A 34 -7.06 -13.21 1.52
C GLY A 34 -6.59 -12.13 0.55
N THR A 35 -5.28 -11.94 0.45
CA THR A 35 -4.62 -11.12 -0.58
C THR A 35 -3.36 -11.84 -1.02
N ASP A 36 -2.88 -11.59 -2.24
CA ASP A 36 -1.59 -12.13 -2.69
C ASP A 36 -0.45 -11.68 -1.76
N GLY A 37 -0.52 -10.44 -1.27
CA GLY A 37 0.42 -9.92 -0.27
C GLY A 37 0.41 -10.69 1.05
N ALA A 38 -0.74 -11.22 1.47
CA ALA A 38 -0.83 -12.08 2.64
C ALA A 38 -0.10 -13.40 2.44
N TRP A 39 -0.29 -14.03 1.28
CA TRP A 39 0.35 -15.28 0.90
C TRP A 39 1.87 -15.10 0.70
N LEU A 40 2.30 -14.01 0.07
CA LEU A 40 3.72 -13.65 -0.04
C LEU A 40 4.36 -13.41 1.33
N ALA A 41 3.64 -12.77 2.25
CA ALA A 41 4.13 -12.50 3.58
C ALA A 41 4.28 -13.79 4.42
N GLU A 42 3.43 -14.80 4.22
CA GLU A 42 3.62 -16.14 4.79
C GLU A 42 4.88 -16.83 4.28
N LYS A 43 5.35 -16.46 3.08
CA LYS A 43 6.62 -16.91 2.49
C LYS A 43 7.83 -16.04 2.87
N GLY A 44 7.66 -15.09 3.79
CA GLY A 44 8.73 -14.21 4.26
C GLY A 44 8.95 -12.95 3.43
N LEU A 45 8.11 -12.69 2.41
CA LEU A 45 8.17 -11.45 1.64
C LEU A 45 7.13 -10.46 2.14
N ALA A 46 7.54 -9.46 2.92
CA ALA A 46 6.64 -8.41 3.37
C ALA A 46 6.10 -7.61 2.18
N CYS A 47 4.77 -7.66 2.02
CA CYS A 47 4.07 -7.06 0.89
C CYS A 47 2.81 -6.34 1.38
N PRO A 48 2.93 -5.12 1.92
CA PRO A 48 1.77 -4.34 2.36
C PRO A 48 0.87 -3.95 1.19
N ASN A 49 -0.44 -3.83 1.44
CA ASN A 49 -1.37 -3.30 0.45
C ASN A 49 -1.43 -1.77 0.54
N ILE A 50 -1.56 -1.11 -0.60
CA ILE A 50 -1.89 0.32 -0.72
C ILE A 50 -3.29 0.48 -1.35
N PHE A 51 -3.86 1.69 -1.26
CA PHE A 51 -5.17 1.98 -1.83
C PHE A 51 -5.13 2.02 -3.37
N THR A 52 -6.31 1.90 -4.00
CA THR A 52 -6.47 2.01 -5.46
C THR A 52 -7.32 3.20 -5.89
N GLY A 53 -8.06 3.82 -4.95
CA GLY A 53 -9.08 4.82 -5.23
C GLY A 53 -10.46 4.22 -5.60
N GLY A 54 -10.57 2.89 -5.61
CA GLY A 54 -11.80 2.17 -5.89
C GLY A 54 -12.68 1.95 -4.65
N TYR A 55 -13.98 1.75 -4.89
CA TYR A 55 -15.01 1.55 -3.88
C TYR A 55 -15.96 0.42 -4.29
N ASN A 56 -16.60 -0.21 -3.29
CA ASN A 56 -17.64 -1.23 -3.46
C ASN A 56 -17.22 -2.44 -4.32
N PHE A 57 -15.98 -2.92 -4.15
CA PHE A 57 -15.46 -4.08 -4.86
C PHE A 57 -16.43 -5.28 -4.83
N HIS A 58 -16.57 -5.97 -5.96
CA HIS A 58 -17.48 -7.11 -6.16
C HIS A 58 -18.98 -6.77 -6.04
N SER A 59 -19.35 -5.51 -6.34
CA SER A 59 -20.75 -5.06 -6.41
C SER A 59 -21.09 -4.57 -7.80
N LYS A 60 -22.38 -4.62 -8.16
CA LYS A 60 -22.90 -3.87 -9.32
C LYS A 60 -22.72 -2.35 -9.21
N HIS A 61 -22.39 -1.85 -8.02
CA HIS A 61 -22.09 -0.45 -7.74
C HIS A 61 -20.57 -0.21 -7.53
N GLU A 62 -19.72 -1.11 -8.02
CA GLU A 62 -18.28 -0.92 -8.03
C GLU A 62 -17.92 0.31 -8.87
N LEU A 63 -17.09 1.19 -8.30
CA LEU A 63 -16.73 2.46 -8.94
C LEU A 63 -15.32 2.88 -8.55
N ILE A 64 -14.74 3.76 -9.36
CA ILE A 64 -13.43 4.35 -9.15
C ILE A 64 -13.41 5.79 -9.66
N THR A 65 -12.60 6.65 -9.04
CA THR A 65 -12.41 8.05 -9.49
C THR A 65 -11.08 8.21 -10.22
N LEU A 66 -11.03 9.14 -11.18
CA LEU A 66 -9.79 9.43 -11.90
C LEU A 66 -8.71 10.01 -10.97
N GLU A 67 -9.15 10.86 -10.04
CA GLU A 67 -8.31 11.48 -9.02
C GLU A 67 -7.71 10.41 -8.11
N GLY A 68 -8.52 9.45 -7.64
CA GLY A 68 -8.04 8.35 -6.79
C GLY A 68 -7.05 7.43 -7.51
N MET A 69 -7.26 7.17 -8.80
CA MET A 69 -6.28 6.44 -9.62
C MET A 69 -4.97 7.22 -9.76
N LYS A 70 -5.05 8.53 -10.02
CA LYS A 70 -3.87 9.40 -10.13
C LYS A 70 -3.09 9.44 -8.82
N ASP A 71 -3.77 9.51 -7.69
CA ASP A 71 -3.16 9.46 -6.37
C ASP A 71 -2.45 8.14 -6.11
N ALA A 72 -3.05 7.01 -6.49
CA ALA A 72 -2.40 5.70 -6.38
C ALA A 72 -1.12 5.64 -7.22
N VAL A 73 -1.14 6.15 -8.46
CA VAL A 73 0.05 6.24 -9.33
C VAL A 73 1.13 7.11 -8.68
N ASN A 74 0.77 8.29 -8.18
CA ASN A 74 1.71 9.20 -7.53
C ASN A 74 2.40 8.53 -6.32
N VAL A 75 1.63 7.81 -5.51
CA VAL A 75 2.17 7.06 -4.36
C VAL A 75 3.11 5.95 -4.82
N ILE A 76 2.76 5.17 -5.84
CA ILE A 76 3.63 4.11 -6.38
C ILE A 76 4.96 4.69 -6.86
N VAL A 77 4.93 5.75 -7.66
CA VAL A 77 6.14 6.43 -8.15
C VAL A 77 6.97 6.94 -6.98
N LYS A 78 6.33 7.55 -5.97
CA LYS A 78 7.02 8.07 -4.80
C LYS A 78 7.65 6.96 -3.95
N VAL A 79 7.00 5.80 -3.82
CA VAL A 79 7.59 4.63 -3.13
C VAL A 79 8.88 4.21 -3.83
N VAL A 80 8.86 4.08 -5.15
CA VAL A 80 10.06 3.69 -5.92
C VAL A 80 11.17 4.73 -5.79
N GLU A 81 10.83 6.02 -5.88
CA GLU A 81 11.78 7.11 -5.68
C GLU A 81 12.44 7.04 -4.30
N LEU A 82 11.65 6.90 -3.23
CA LEU A 82 12.16 6.83 -1.86
C LEU A 82 12.97 5.56 -1.59
N ALA A 83 12.59 4.43 -2.19
CA ALA A 83 13.31 3.17 -2.06
C ALA A 83 14.75 3.23 -2.62
N THR A 84 15.00 4.12 -3.58
CA THR A 84 16.33 4.29 -4.18
C THR A 84 17.27 5.20 -3.35
N GLN A 85 16.73 5.85 -2.32
CA GLN A 85 17.53 6.73 -1.46
C GLN A 85 18.32 5.91 -0.44
N LYS A 86 19.57 6.34 -0.13
CA LYS A 86 20.48 5.65 0.81
C LYS A 86 19.87 5.37 2.19
N SER A 87 18.82 6.10 2.59
CA SER A 87 18.12 5.91 3.85
C SER A 87 17.21 4.67 3.90
N PHE A 88 16.93 4.03 2.76
CA PHE A 88 16.07 2.86 2.62
C PHE A 88 16.74 1.67 1.89
N SER A 89 18.04 1.76 1.59
CA SER A 89 18.85 0.70 0.96
C SER A 89 19.66 -0.09 1.97
#